data_AF-A0A853DUE8-F1
#
_entry.id   AF-A0A853DUE8-F1
#
_cell.length_a   1.000
_cell.length_b   1.000
_cell.length_c   1.000
_cell.angle_alpha   90.00
_cell.angle_beta   90.00
_cell.angle_gamma   90.00
#
_symmetry.space_group_name_H-M   'P 1'
#
loop_
_entity.id
_entity.type
_entity.pdbx_description
1 polymer ?
#
loop_
_entity_poly.entity_id
_entity_poly.type
_entity_poly.pdbx_seq_one_letter_code
_entity_poly.pdbx_strand_id
1 'polypeptide(L)'
;MPRWVVGGLLIVFGVLAVVSEHAVRVLETQLAAAVAGMTFATDTMVAWTGGDPVIGFTLGHGWFAGQVTAFTGSAVFVAGIAVIGGVLVAAGRLTWSRGLAITAAGVLALVIGGQLRLLVSAFVIGTSAQQGAYPLNHPIGLAAMIVAALGVVTCFFFAVRTARRARTA
;
A
#
# COMPACT_ATOMS: atom_id res chain seq x y z
N MET A 1 -17.88 -16.03 15.95
CA MET A 1 -17.55 -14.63 16.28
C MET A 1 -18.68 -13.70 15.88
N PRO A 2 -19.05 -12.72 16.72
CA PRO A 2 -20.03 -11.70 16.35
C PRO A 2 -19.51 -10.83 15.20
N ARG A 3 -20.35 -10.55 14.19
CA ARG A 3 -19.95 -9.78 13.00
C ARG A 3 -19.49 -8.36 13.32
N TRP A 4 -20.09 -7.74 14.34
CA TRP A 4 -19.71 -6.41 14.81
C TRP A 4 -18.30 -6.37 15.42
N VAL A 5 -17.84 -7.46 16.05
CA VAL A 5 -16.45 -7.55 16.56
C VAL A 5 -15.48 -7.54 15.40
N VAL A 6 -15.68 -8.42 14.40
CA VAL A 6 -14.78 -8.50 13.23
C VAL A 6 -14.80 -7.20 12.43
N GLY A 7 -15.99 -6.64 12.19
CA GLY A 7 -16.13 -5.35 11.51
C GLY A 7 -15.43 -4.22 12.26
N GLY A 8 -15.61 -4.14 13.59
CA GLY A 8 -14.93 -3.16 14.44
C GLY A 8 -13.42 -3.30 14.41
N LEU A 9 -12.89 -4.53 14.50
CA LEU A 9 -11.44 -4.79 14.40
C LEU A 9 -10.85 -4.33 13.07
N LEU A 10 -11.54 -4.54 11.95
CA LEU A 10 -11.09 -4.07 10.64
C LEU A 10 -11.09 -2.54 10.54
N ILE A 11 -12.09 -1.87 11.12
CA ILE A 11 -12.13 -0.40 11.19
C ILE A 11 -10.97 0.12 12.05
N VAL A 12 -10.76 -0.45 13.23
CA VAL A 12 -9.65 -0.09 14.12
C VAL A 12 -8.31 -0.31 13.43
N PHE A 13 -8.13 -1.44 12.73
CA PHE A 13 -6.94 -1.70 11.92
C PHE A 13 -6.73 -0.61 10.86
N GLY A 14 -7.80 -0.21 10.15
CA GLY A 14 -7.71 0.86 9.16
C GLY A 14 -7.31 2.21 9.78
N VAL A 15 -7.87 2.57 10.93
CA VAL A 15 -7.50 3.79 11.65
C VAL A 15 -6.04 3.73 12.11
N LEU A 16 -5.61 2.61 12.69
CA LEU A 16 -4.24 2.41 13.13
C LEU A 16 -3.24 2.49 11.96
N ALA A 17 -3.61 2.03 10.77
CA ALA A 17 -2.79 2.16 9.58
C ALA A 17 -2.55 3.64 9.20
N VAL A 18 -3.57 4.50 9.31
CA VAL A 18 -3.42 5.95 9.07
C VAL A 18 -2.61 6.63 10.17
N VAL A 19 -2.86 6.31 11.44
CA VAL A 19 -2.10 6.90 12.56
C VAL A 19 -0.63 6.49 12.51
N SER A 20 -0.35 5.28 12.02
CA SER A 20 0.99 4.73 11.89
C SER A 20 1.61 4.97 10.50
N GLU A 21 1.07 5.90 9.71
CA GLU A 21 1.48 6.14 8.32
C GLU A 21 2.99 6.36 8.19
N HIS A 22 3.56 7.18 9.06
CA HIS A 22 5.00 7.44 9.08
C HIS A 22 5.81 6.18 9.36
N ALA A 23 5.40 5.37 10.34
CA ALA A 23 6.07 4.12 10.66
C ALA A 23 5.97 3.10 9.51
N VAL A 24 4.82 3.03 8.83
CA VAL A 24 4.64 2.21 7.63
C VAL A 24 5.60 2.67 6.53
N ARG A 25 5.72 3.96 6.27
CA ARG A 25 6.67 4.48 5.29
C ARG A 25 8.13 4.15 5.61
N VAL A 26 8.52 4.19 6.88
CA VAL A 26 9.87 3.78 7.30
C VAL A 26 10.10 2.31 6.97
N LEU A 27 9.16 1.42 7.31
CA LEU A 27 9.23 0.00 6.97
C LEU A 27 9.25 -0.23 5.46
N GLU A 28 8.40 0.48 4.71
CA GLU A 28 8.34 0.39 3.26
C GLU A 28 9.66 0.82 2.61
N THR A 29 10.30 1.86 3.16
CA THR A 29 11.60 2.36 2.70
C THR A 29 12.70 1.35 2.99
N GLN A 30 12.73 0.79 4.21
CA GLN A 30 13.72 -0.24 4.59
C GLN A 30 13.60 -1.48 3.70
N LEU A 31 12.37 -1.94 3.46
CA LEU A 31 12.12 -3.08 2.59
C LEU A 31 12.52 -2.79 1.15
N ALA A 32 12.14 -1.61 0.63
CA ALA A 32 12.50 -1.22 -0.74
C ALA A 32 14.01 -1.04 -0.92
N ALA A 33 14.72 -0.49 0.07
CA ALA A 33 16.18 -0.39 0.05
C ALA A 33 16.83 -1.79 0.01
N ALA A 34 16.38 -2.71 0.88
CA ALA A 34 16.88 -4.09 0.88
C ALA A 34 16.63 -4.79 -0.47
N VAL A 35 15.42 -4.65 -1.03
CA VAL A 35 15.09 -5.26 -2.33
C VAL A 35 15.86 -4.62 -3.48
N ALA A 36 16.06 -3.29 -3.47
CA ALA A 36 16.87 -2.62 -4.47
C ALA A 36 18.32 -3.15 -4.48
N GLY A 37 18.93 -3.34 -3.31
CA GLY A 37 20.29 -3.90 -3.19
C GLY A 37 20.41 -5.36 -3.62
N MET A 38 19.31 -6.12 -3.59
CA MET A 38 19.28 -7.50 -4.11
C MET A 38 19.00 -7.58 -5.61
N THR A 39 18.58 -6.49 -6.27
CA THR A 39 18.02 -6.55 -7.63
C THR A 39 18.77 -5.71 -8.65
N PHE A 40 19.00 -4.43 -8.39
CA PHE A 40 19.60 -3.53 -9.38
C PHE A 40 20.65 -2.58 -8.82
N ALA A 41 20.61 -2.24 -7.53
CA ALA A 41 21.54 -1.29 -6.93
C ALA A 41 22.82 -1.99 -6.44
N THR A 42 23.97 -1.33 -6.56
CA THR A 42 25.26 -1.86 -6.07
C THR A 42 25.37 -1.67 -4.55
N ASP A 43 25.02 -0.48 -4.07
CA ASP A 43 24.97 -0.10 -2.67
C ASP A 43 23.60 0.48 -2.36
N THR A 44 23.12 0.26 -1.15
CA THR A 44 21.87 0.86 -0.66
C THR A 44 22.03 1.33 0.78
N MET A 45 21.33 2.40 1.12
CA MET A 45 21.23 2.91 2.49
C MET A 45 19.83 3.49 2.74
N VAL A 46 19.39 3.41 3.98
CA VAL A 46 18.21 4.15 4.43
C VAL A 46 18.70 5.46 5.04
N ALA A 47 18.17 6.57 4.52
CA ALA A 47 18.50 7.92 4.98
C ALA A 47 17.21 8.69 5.31
N TRP A 48 17.37 9.92 5.78
CA TRP A 48 16.25 10.81 6.10
C TRP A 48 16.50 12.20 5.54
N THR A 49 15.46 12.80 4.98
CA THR A 49 15.47 14.19 4.49
C THR A 49 14.20 14.88 4.94
N GLY A 50 14.33 15.96 5.72
CA GLY A 50 13.17 16.74 6.18
C GLY A 50 12.16 15.94 7.01
N GLY A 51 12.60 14.88 7.69
CA GLY A 51 11.73 13.96 8.45
C GLY A 51 11.12 12.82 7.63
N ASP A 52 11.30 12.81 6.31
CA ASP A 52 10.84 11.72 5.45
C ASP A 52 11.93 10.66 5.25
N PRO A 53 11.59 9.36 5.24
CA PRO A 53 12.55 8.31 4.93
C PRO A 53 12.90 8.30 3.43
N VAL A 54 14.15 7.97 3.14
CA VAL A 54 14.76 8.04 1.81
C VAL A 54 15.45 6.73 1.49
N ILE A 55 15.25 6.23 0.27
CA ILE A 55 16.00 5.12 -0.31
C ILE A 55 17.24 5.71 -0.99
N GLY A 56 18.40 5.63 -0.34
CA GLY A 56 19.68 5.92 -0.97
C GLY A 56 20.18 4.69 -1.72
N PHE A 57 20.58 4.84 -2.98
CA PHE A 57 21.10 3.73 -3.77
C PHE A 57 22.11 4.18 -4.82
N THR A 58 23.04 3.29 -5.18
CA THR A 58 23.94 3.49 -6.32
C THR A 58 23.48 2.68 -7.52
N LEU A 59 23.50 3.32 -8.69
CA LEU A 59 23.32 2.64 -9.97
C LEU A 59 24.36 3.18 -10.96
N GLY A 60 25.17 2.28 -11.53
CA GLY A 60 26.32 2.67 -12.34
C GLY A 60 27.36 3.45 -11.52
N HIS A 61 27.63 4.70 -11.89
CA HIS A 61 28.59 5.58 -11.21
C HIS A 61 27.92 6.69 -10.38
N GLY A 62 26.60 6.61 -10.17
CA GLY A 62 25.83 7.67 -9.53
C GLY A 62 25.13 7.26 -8.24
N TRP A 63 25.08 8.22 -7.31
CA TRP A 63 24.27 8.15 -6.10
C TRP A 63 22.91 8.83 -6.33
N PHE A 64 21.86 8.11 -5.96
CA PHE A 64 20.48 8.57 -6.06
C PHE A 64 19.79 8.44 -4.70
N ALA A 65 18.91 9.39 -4.40
CA ALA A 65 18.14 9.43 -3.18
C ALA A 65 16.65 9.55 -3.51
N GLY A 66 15.91 8.46 -3.33
CA GLY A 66 14.46 8.40 -3.54
C GLY A 66 13.70 8.74 -2.26
N GLN A 67 13.13 9.94 -2.16
CA GLN A 67 12.35 10.37 -0.99
C GLN A 67 10.94 9.78 -1.00
N VAL A 68 10.58 9.09 0.09
CA VAL A 68 9.25 8.51 0.31
C VAL A 68 8.42 9.50 1.13
N THR A 69 7.58 10.28 0.46
CA THR A 69 6.67 11.26 1.07
C THR A 69 5.35 10.61 1.53
N ALA A 70 4.52 11.36 2.27
CA ALA A 70 3.23 10.87 2.77
C ALA A 70 2.28 10.37 1.67
N PHE A 71 2.33 10.97 0.47
CA PHE A 71 1.52 10.56 -0.67
C PHE A 71 2.01 9.27 -1.34
N THR A 72 3.20 8.79 -0.94
CA THR A 72 3.84 7.59 -1.49
C THR A 72 3.75 6.37 -0.59
N GLY A 73 3.08 6.46 0.57
CA GLY A 73 2.78 5.30 1.41
C GLY A 73 1.58 4.48 0.94
N SER A 74 1.56 3.18 1.22
CA SER A 74 0.36 2.32 1.00
C SER A 74 -0.70 2.46 2.11
N ALA A 75 -0.32 3.02 3.26
CA ALA A 75 -1.13 3.08 4.48
C ALA A 75 -2.54 3.67 4.28
N VAL A 76 -2.67 4.76 3.53
CA VAL A 76 -3.98 5.41 3.28
C VAL A 76 -4.90 4.51 2.45
N PHE A 77 -4.36 3.82 1.44
CA PHE A 77 -5.14 2.88 0.62
C PHE A 77 -5.56 1.65 1.43
N VAL A 78 -4.63 1.08 2.21
CA VAL A 78 -4.88 -0.03 3.12
C VAL A 78 -5.96 0.33 4.12
N ALA A 79 -5.91 1.53 4.70
CA ALA A 79 -6.91 2.03 5.63
C ALA A 79 -8.30 2.13 4.99
N GLY A 80 -8.39 2.73 3.79
CA GLY A 80 -9.66 2.84 3.07
C GLY A 80 -10.31 1.47 2.82
N ILE A 81 -9.53 0.50 2.34
CA ILE A 81 -10.01 -0.87 2.10
C ILE A 81 -10.45 -1.55 3.40
N ALA A 82 -9.66 -1.42 4.47
CA ALA A 82 -9.98 -2.01 5.76
C ALA A 82 -11.27 -1.43 6.38
N VAL A 83 -11.44 -0.11 6.32
CA VAL A 83 -12.65 0.57 6.81
C VAL A 83 -13.87 0.16 6.00
N ILE A 84 -13.79 0.13 4.67
CA ILE A 84 -14.90 -0.31 3.81
C ILE A 84 -15.30 -1.75 4.14
N GLY A 85 -14.32 -2.66 4.21
CA GLY A 85 -14.57 -4.06 4.58
C GLY A 85 -15.19 -4.20 5.96
N GLY A 86 -14.66 -3.47 6.95
CA GLY A 86 -15.15 -3.46 8.31
C GLY A 86 -16.60 -2.96 8.44
N VAL A 87 -16.93 -1.85 7.78
CA VAL A 87 -18.30 -1.30 7.73
C VAL A 87 -19.27 -2.30 7.10
N LEU A 88 -18.91 -2.92 5.98
CA LEU A 88 -19.78 -3.88 5.30
C LEU A 88 -20.03 -5.16 6.13
N VAL A 89 -19.03 -5.61 6.88
CA VAL A 89 -19.17 -6.75 7.80
C VAL A 89 -20.02 -6.36 9.02
N ALA A 90 -19.74 -5.21 9.65
CA ALA A 90 -20.49 -4.71 10.80
C ALA A 90 -21.97 -4.48 10.48
N ALA A 91 -22.26 -3.92 9.30
CA ALA A 91 -23.62 -3.70 8.82
C ALA A 91 -24.35 -4.99 8.36
N GLY A 92 -23.72 -6.17 8.50
CA GLY A 92 -24.30 -7.45 8.11
C GLY A 92 -24.55 -7.62 6.61
N ARG A 93 -23.92 -6.77 5.78
CA ARG A 93 -24.01 -6.81 4.32
C ARG A 93 -23.12 -7.92 3.74
N LEU A 94 -22.07 -8.31 4.47
CA LEU A 94 -21.18 -9.43 4.13
C LEU A 94 -21.05 -10.41 5.29
N THR A 95 -20.72 -11.67 4.98
CA THR A 95 -20.24 -12.61 6.00
C THR A 95 -18.85 -12.21 6.45
N TRP A 96 -18.52 -12.49 7.72
CA TRP A 96 -17.21 -12.14 8.29
C TRP A 96 -16.06 -12.78 7.48
N SER A 97 -16.25 -14.02 7.01
CA SER A 97 -15.24 -14.75 6.23
C SER A 97 -14.95 -14.10 4.88
N ARG A 98 -15.99 -13.70 4.14
CA ARG A 98 -15.84 -13.03 2.83
C ARG A 98 -15.27 -11.63 2.99
N GLY A 99 -15.76 -10.88 3.98
CA GLY A 99 -15.24 -9.54 4.26
C GLY A 99 -13.76 -9.56 4.63
N LEU A 100 -13.35 -10.49 5.50
CA LEU A 100 -11.96 -10.66 5.90
C LEU A 100 -11.08 -11.12 4.73
N ALA A 101 -11.54 -12.09 3.93
CA ALA A 101 -10.78 -12.57 2.77
C ALA A 101 -10.55 -11.47 1.72
N ILE A 102 -11.59 -10.71 1.34
CA ILE A 102 -11.47 -9.61 0.37
C ILE A 102 -10.58 -8.50 0.94
N THR A 103 -10.75 -8.16 2.22
CA THR A 103 -9.92 -7.13 2.87
C THR A 103 -8.46 -7.57 2.90
N ALA A 104 -8.16 -8.79 3.36
CA ALA A 104 -6.80 -9.30 3.44
C ALA A 104 -6.13 -9.37 2.06
N ALA A 105 -6.84 -9.89 1.04
CA ALA A 105 -6.33 -9.93 -0.33
C ALA A 105 -6.08 -8.52 -0.88
N GLY A 106 -6.99 -7.58 -0.61
CA GLY A 106 -6.84 -6.19 -1.04
C GLY A 106 -5.69 -5.46 -0.35
N VAL A 107 -5.53 -5.65 0.96
CA VAL A 107 -4.40 -5.10 1.72
C VAL A 107 -3.08 -5.66 1.20
N LEU A 108 -2.98 -6.97 0.99
CA LEU A 108 -1.77 -7.60 0.42
C LEU A 108 -1.46 -7.04 -0.98
N ALA A 109 -2.47 -6.94 -1.85
CA ALA A 109 -2.29 -6.39 -3.20
C ALA A 109 -1.81 -4.93 -3.15
N LEU A 110 -2.32 -4.11 -2.22
CA LEU A 110 -1.91 -2.71 -2.06
C LEU A 110 -0.51 -2.57 -1.45
N VAL A 111 -0.13 -3.42 -0.49
CA VAL A 111 1.22 -3.42 0.09
C VAL A 111 2.25 -3.85 -0.96
N ILE A 112 1.98 -4.94 -1.69
CA ILE A 112 2.84 -5.40 -2.78
C ILE A 112 2.92 -4.34 -3.88
N GLY A 113 1.78 -3.77 -4.28
CA GLY A 113 1.72 -2.69 -5.27
C GLY A 113 2.49 -1.45 -4.82
N GLY A 114 2.41 -1.09 -3.54
CA GLY A 114 3.18 0.01 -2.94
C GLY A 114 4.68 -0.23 -3.02
N GLN A 115 5.13 -1.44 -2.67
CA GLN A 115 6.54 -1.83 -2.77
C GLN A 115 7.05 -1.82 -4.21
N LEU A 116 6.30 -2.43 -5.14
CA LEU A 116 6.65 -2.42 -6.56
C LEU A 116 6.71 -1.00 -7.12
N ARG A 117 5.79 -0.11 -6.71
CA ARG A 117 5.83 1.29 -7.09
C ARG A 117 7.13 1.96 -6.65
N LEU A 118 7.53 1.79 -5.38
CA LEU A 118 8.75 2.42 -4.86
C LEU A 118 9.98 1.92 -5.63
N LEU A 119 10.07 0.61 -5.87
CA LEU A 119 11.18 -0.01 -6.59
C LEU A 119 11.25 0.42 -8.06
N VAL A 120 10.12 0.41 -8.78
CA VAL A 120 10.07 0.87 -10.18
C VAL A 120 10.42 2.35 -10.28
N SER A 121 9.93 3.18 -9.35
CA SER A 121 10.25 4.61 -9.33
C SER A 121 11.75 4.83 -9.08
N ALA A 122 12.33 4.11 -8.12
CA ALA A 122 13.77 4.16 -7.85
C ALA A 122 14.59 3.69 -9.07
N PHE A 123 14.20 2.59 -9.71
CA PHE A 123 14.87 2.09 -10.92
C PHE A 123 14.81 3.09 -12.07
N VAL A 124 13.63 3.67 -12.35
CA VAL A 124 13.46 4.69 -13.39
C VAL A 124 14.33 5.90 -13.10
N ILE A 125 14.35 6.39 -11.86
CA ILE A 125 15.23 7.50 -11.46
C ILE A 125 16.70 7.15 -11.68
N GLY A 126 17.15 5.97 -11.23
CA GLY A 126 18.55 5.56 -11.39
C GLY A 126 19.01 5.45 -12.85
N THR A 127 18.09 5.14 -13.76
CA THR A 127 18.40 4.94 -15.19
C THR A 127 18.22 6.18 -16.06
N SER A 128 17.41 7.15 -15.63
CA SER A 128 17.01 8.29 -16.47
C SER A 128 17.26 9.67 -15.87
N ALA A 129 17.49 9.78 -14.56
CA ALA A 129 17.73 11.05 -13.89
C ALA A 129 19.23 11.34 -13.75
N GLN A 130 19.55 12.61 -13.51
CA GLN A 130 20.87 12.99 -13.01
C GLN A 130 21.02 12.58 -11.54
N GLN A 131 22.25 12.56 -11.03
CA GLN A 131 22.52 12.21 -9.64
C GLN A 131 21.90 13.25 -8.70
N GLY A 132 21.26 12.80 -7.63
CA GLY A 132 20.59 13.70 -6.69
C GLY A 132 19.41 13.07 -5.95
N ALA A 133 18.65 13.94 -5.27
CA ALA A 133 17.47 13.57 -4.50
C ALA A 133 16.18 13.87 -5.26
N TYR A 134 15.30 12.87 -5.36
CA TYR A 134 14.04 12.95 -6.09
C TYR A 134 12.90 12.34 -5.27
N PRO A 135 11.71 12.96 -5.27
CA PRO A 135 10.53 12.33 -4.68
C PRO A 135 10.11 11.11 -5.51
N LEU A 136 9.75 10.01 -4.83
CA LEU A 136 9.26 8.77 -5.47
C LEU A 136 7.76 8.84 -5.80
N ASN A 137 7.28 9.98 -6.29
CA ASN A 137 5.87 10.24 -6.55
C ASN A 137 5.47 9.98 -8.02
N HIS A 138 6.10 9.00 -8.68
CA HIS A 138 5.87 8.75 -10.10
C HIS A 138 4.38 8.47 -10.39
N PRO A 139 3.73 9.21 -11.32
CA PRO A 139 2.28 9.20 -11.50
C PRO A 139 1.75 7.81 -11.91
N ILE A 140 2.52 7.04 -12.69
CA ILE A 140 2.16 5.68 -13.09
C ILE A 140 1.94 4.78 -11.87
N GLY A 141 2.82 4.87 -10.87
CA GLY A 141 2.69 4.06 -9.67
C GLY A 141 1.47 4.44 -8.83
N LEU A 142 1.15 5.73 -8.74
CA LEU A 142 -0.06 6.19 -8.08
C LEU A 142 -1.32 5.71 -8.82
N ALA A 143 -1.34 5.78 -10.16
CA ALA A 143 -2.44 5.28 -10.96
C ALA A 143 -2.65 3.77 -10.75
N ALA A 144 -1.57 2.98 -10.71
CA ALA A 144 -1.64 1.55 -10.43
C ALA A 144 -2.26 1.25 -9.05
N MET A 145 -1.89 2.01 -8.02
CA MET A 145 -2.47 1.90 -6.67
C MET A 145 -3.97 2.23 -6.65
N ILE A 146 -4.38 3.28 -7.37
CA ILE A 146 -5.80 3.65 -7.50
C ILE A 146 -6.58 2.53 -8.19
N VAL A 147 -6.06 2.00 -9.30
CA VAL A 147 -6.69 0.89 -10.04
C VAL A 147 -6.81 -0.36 -9.15
N ALA A 148 -5.76 -0.71 -8.41
CA ALA A 148 -5.80 -1.83 -7.46
C ALA A 148 -6.87 -1.61 -6.38
N ALA A 149 -6.92 -0.43 -5.77
CA ALA A 149 -7.93 -0.09 -4.76
C ALA A 149 -9.36 -0.16 -5.33
N LEU A 150 -9.59 0.39 -6.53
CA LEU A 150 -10.87 0.30 -7.22
C LEU A 150 -11.26 -1.14 -7.54
N GLY A 151 -10.29 -1.98 -7.91
CA GLY A 151 -10.50 -3.42 -8.10
C GLY A 151 -11.02 -4.10 -6.83
N VAL A 152 -10.42 -3.80 -5.67
CA VAL A 152 -10.86 -4.35 -4.38
C VAL A 152 -12.26 -3.84 -3.99
N VAL A 153 -12.54 -2.54 -4.19
CA VAL A 153 -13.88 -1.97 -3.97
C VAL A 153 -14.92 -2.65 -4.86
N THR A 154 -14.56 -2.94 -6.10
CA THR A 154 -15.41 -3.67 -7.05
C THR A 154 -15.68 -5.09 -6.56
N CYS A 155 -14.69 -5.80 -6.01
CA CYS A 155 -14.87 -7.10 -5.38
C CYS A 155 -15.87 -7.04 -4.22
N PHE A 156 -15.81 -6.01 -3.35
CA PHE A 156 -16.80 -5.82 -2.30
C PHE A 156 -18.21 -5.63 -2.87
N PHE A 157 -18.36 -4.83 -3.93
CA PHE A 157 -19.66 -4.62 -4.57
C PHE A 157 -20.27 -5.92 -5.09
N PHE A 158 -19.49 -6.73 -5.82
CA PHE A 158 -19.94 -8.03 -6.32
C PHE A 158 -20.25 -9.01 -5.17
N ALA A 159 -19.45 -9.02 -4.11
CA ALA A 159 -19.68 -9.87 -2.94
C ALA A 159 -20.98 -9.50 -2.20
N VAL A 160 -21.29 -8.21 -2.08
CA VAL A 160 -22.55 -7.74 -1.50
C VAL A 160 -23.74 -8.10 -2.40
N ARG A 161 -23.62 -7.90 -3.71
CA ARG A 161 -24.69 -8.22 -4.67
C ARG A 161 -25.03 -9.71 -4.69
N THR A 162 -24.03 -10.57 -4.70
CA THR A 162 -24.21 -12.04 -4.65
C THR A 162 -24.82 -12.49 -3.33
N ALA A 163 -24.40 -11.90 -2.20
CA ALA A 163 -24.97 -12.19 -0.88
C ALA A 163 -26.45 -11.78 -0.76
N ARG A 164 -26.88 -10.69 -1.42
CA ARG A 164 -28.29 -10.27 -1.46
C ARG A 164 -29.15 -11.24 -2.28
N ARG A 165 -28.70 -11.62 -3.48
CA ARG A 165 -29.43 -12.57 -4.35
C ARG A 165 -29.68 -13.91 -3.68
N ALA A 166 -28.71 -14.42 -2.94
CA ALA A 166 -28.83 -15.68 -2.21
C ALA A 166 -29.81 -15.65 -1.02
N ARG A 167 -30.28 -14.47 -0.59
CA ARG A 167 -31.31 -14.34 0.47
C ARG A 167 -32.73 -14.17 -0.08
N THR A 168 -32.86 -13.86 -1.38
CA THR A 168 -34.15 -13.62 -2.05
C THR A 168 -34.60 -14.78 -2.94
N ALA A 169 -33.71 -15.74 -3.17
CA ALA A 169 -33.98 -17.02 -3.84
C ALA A 169 -34.21 -18.08 -2.77
#